data_AF-C3MYS5-F1
#
_entry.id   AF-C3MYS5-F1
#
_cell.length_a   1.000
_cell.length_b   1.000
_cell.length_c   1.000
_cell.angle_alpha   90.00
_cell.angle_beta   90.00
_cell.angle_gamma   90.00
#
_symmetry.space_group_name_H-M   'P 1'
#
loop_
_entity.id
_entity.type
_entity.pdbx_description
1 polymer ?
#
loop_
_entity_poly.entity_id
_entity_poly.type
_entity_poly.pdbx_seq_one_letter_code
_entity_poly.pdbx_strand_id
1 'polypeptide(L)'
;MKMKIPLDYVCVRSGLLCNRCQSLIDSGEVFEYEVEIIKVLLDLEETQFKELKDSIYHKAYKVDDLLILLVTSGPEMTQQKWIKIARILQDKLNMKVRVLEKTNSIKNSAVQLLSPARVLGVNTVWMPDGSVQYVIRVSRSERRLLPAEAQLLESALTKIHSTPVRIRVE
;
A
#
# COMPACT_ATOMS: atom_id res chain seq x y z
N MET A 1 13.47 1.62 20.12
CA MET A 1 13.42 1.04 18.77
C MET A 1 12.59 1.97 17.90
N LYS A 2 12.88 2.06 16.60
CA LYS A 2 12.15 2.88 15.62
C LYS A 2 11.49 1.99 14.57
N MET A 3 10.49 2.52 13.85
CA MET A 3 9.79 1.81 12.79
C MET A 3 10.77 1.26 11.75
N LYS A 4 10.70 -0.03 11.43
CA LYS A 4 11.62 -0.63 10.46
C LYS A 4 11.31 -0.16 9.04
N ILE A 5 12.33 0.34 8.35
CA ILE A 5 12.25 0.93 7.01
C ILE A 5 13.43 0.41 6.15
N PRO A 6 13.31 0.41 4.81
CA PRO A 6 14.37 -0.05 3.91
C PRO A 6 15.56 0.92 3.79
N LEU A 7 15.39 2.17 4.23
CA LEU A 7 16.39 3.25 4.15
C LEU A 7 17.03 3.55 5.51
N ASP A 8 18.16 4.23 5.51
CA ASP A 8 18.79 4.72 6.75
C ASP A 8 18.06 5.96 7.29
N TYR A 9 17.70 5.96 8.58
CA TYR A 9 16.96 7.07 9.22
C TYR A 9 17.64 8.43 9.08
N VAL A 10 18.97 8.46 9.13
CA VAL A 10 19.75 9.70 8.99
C VAL A 10 19.56 10.28 7.58
N CYS A 11 19.63 9.43 6.55
CA CYS A 11 19.46 9.82 5.16
C CYS A 11 18.05 10.39 4.91
N VAL A 12 17.02 9.72 5.45
CA VAL A 12 15.63 10.19 5.31
C VAL A 12 15.42 11.54 6.01
N ARG A 13 16.04 11.77 7.18
CA ARG A 13 15.90 13.04 7.91
C ARG A 13 16.66 14.19 7.26
N SER A 14 17.91 13.93 6.87
CA SER A 14 18.77 14.95 6.24
C SER A 14 18.34 15.25 4.81
N GLY A 15 17.67 14.31 4.12
CA GLY A 15 17.43 14.37 2.69
C GLY A 15 18.68 14.08 1.85
N LEU A 16 19.81 13.75 2.49
CA LEU A 16 21.07 13.41 1.83
C LEU A 16 21.24 11.90 1.85
N LEU A 17 21.09 11.26 0.70
CA LEU A 17 21.18 9.82 0.57
C LEU A 17 22.65 9.35 0.53
N CYS A 18 22.97 8.36 1.34
CA CYS A 18 24.25 7.64 1.24
C CYS A 18 24.25 6.74 -0.01
N ASN A 19 25.43 6.28 -0.45
CA ASN A 19 25.56 5.41 -1.63
C ASN A 19 24.61 4.20 -1.60
N ARG A 20 24.43 3.57 -0.43
CA ARG A 20 23.52 2.43 -0.28
C ARG A 20 22.06 2.80 -0.53
N CYS A 21 21.58 3.89 0.09
CA CYS A 21 20.21 4.35 -0.10
C CYS A 21 19.98 4.81 -1.54
N GLN A 22 20.97 5.47 -2.15
CA GLN A 22 20.91 5.88 -3.55
C GLN A 22 20.80 4.65 -4.48
N SER A 23 21.60 3.61 -4.26
CA SER A 23 21.52 2.38 -5.07
C SER A 23 20.16 1.68 -4.98
N LEU A 24 19.47 1.75 -3.83
CA LEU A 24 18.10 1.22 -3.70
C LEU A 24 17.08 2.02 -4.52
N ILE A 25 17.33 3.31 -4.71
CA ILE A 25 16.51 4.16 -5.57
C ILE A 25 16.81 3.90 -7.03
N ASP A 26 18.09 3.86 -7.38
CA ASP A 26 18.54 3.63 -8.75
C ASP A 26 18.10 2.26 -9.28
N SER A 27 18.01 1.24 -8.41
CA SER A 27 17.51 -0.09 -8.77
C SER A 27 15.98 -0.20 -8.86
N GLY A 28 15.24 0.83 -8.43
CA GLY A 28 13.77 0.80 -8.35
C GLY A 28 13.21 -0.03 -7.18
N GLU A 29 14.06 -0.43 -6.24
CA GLU A 29 13.61 -1.11 -5.02
C GLU A 29 12.86 -0.17 -4.09
N VAL A 30 13.26 1.10 -4.05
CA VAL A 30 12.57 2.20 -3.36
C VAL A 30 12.42 3.36 -4.32
N PHE A 31 11.27 4.02 -4.40
CA PHE A 31 11.12 5.21 -5.24
C PHE A 31 11.39 6.50 -4.46
N GLU A 32 11.78 7.57 -5.15
CA GLU A 32 12.06 8.87 -4.52
C GLU A 32 10.88 9.39 -3.68
N TYR A 33 9.65 9.21 -4.16
CA TYR A 33 8.44 9.60 -3.43
C TYR A 33 8.25 8.82 -2.12
N GLU A 34 8.84 7.63 -2.00
CA GLU A 34 8.79 6.83 -0.76
C GLU A 34 9.64 7.46 0.34
N VAL A 35 10.71 8.19 -0.01
CA VAL A 35 11.56 8.89 0.97
C VAL A 35 10.73 9.91 1.74
N GLU A 36 9.89 10.68 1.04
CA GLU A 36 9.00 11.66 1.67
C GLU A 36 7.94 10.98 2.56
N ILE A 37 7.33 9.88 2.08
CA ILE A 37 6.35 9.11 2.86
C ILE A 37 6.99 8.58 4.15
N ILE A 38 8.17 7.97 4.05
CA ILE A 38 8.90 7.42 5.20
C ILE A 38 9.25 8.54 6.17
N LYS A 39 9.69 9.71 5.68
CA LYS A 39 9.97 10.87 6.53
C LYS A 39 8.75 11.28 7.34
N VAL A 40 7.58 11.41 6.70
CA VAL A 40 6.33 11.74 7.39
C VAL A 40 5.97 10.68 8.44
N LEU A 41 6.13 9.38 8.12
CA LEU A 41 5.86 8.30 9.08
C LEU A 41 6.78 8.36 10.31
N LEU A 42 8.08 8.63 10.12
CA LEU A 42 9.03 8.77 11.22
C LEU A 42 8.74 10.00 12.09
N ASP A 43 8.29 11.11 11.49
CA ASP A 43 7.88 12.30 12.23
C ASP A 43 6.61 12.03 13.06
N LEU A 44 5.66 11.27 12.48
CA LEU A 44 4.45 10.85 13.18
C LEU A 44 4.74 9.88 14.32
N GLU A 45 5.71 8.98 14.15
CA GLU A 45 6.18 8.08 15.21
C GLU A 45 6.67 8.86 16.44
N GLU A 46 7.45 9.94 16.23
CA GLU A 46 8.01 10.73 17.31
C GLU A 46 6.98 11.65 17.98
N THR A 47 6.04 12.19 17.21
CA THR A 47 5.12 13.24 17.68
C THR A 47 3.82 12.71 18.28
N GLN A 48 3.16 11.75 17.63
CA GLN A 48 1.77 11.39 17.94
C GLN A 48 1.49 9.88 18.02
N PHE A 49 2.29 9.05 17.34
CA PHE A 49 2.00 7.62 17.14
C PHE A 49 3.21 6.74 17.49
N LYS A 50 3.60 6.72 18.76
CA LYS A 50 4.78 5.97 19.24
C LYS A 50 4.70 4.47 18.93
N GLU A 51 3.52 3.92 18.71
CA GLU A 51 3.26 2.52 18.39
C GLU A 51 3.74 2.15 16.97
N LEU A 52 4.01 3.14 16.11
CA LEU A 52 4.64 2.91 14.80
C LEU A 52 6.02 2.25 14.93
N LYS A 53 6.71 2.43 16.07
CA LYS A 53 8.01 1.83 16.35
C LYS A 53 8.06 0.31 16.16
N ASP A 54 6.94 -0.36 16.39
CA ASP A 54 6.81 -1.83 16.31
C ASP A 54 6.27 -2.28 14.94
N SER A 55 6.05 -1.35 14.03
CA SER A 55 5.57 -1.60 12.67
C SER A 55 6.72 -1.64 11.65
N ILE A 56 6.45 -2.23 10.49
CA ILE A 56 7.43 -2.36 9.40
C ILE A 56 6.84 -1.75 8.13
N TYR A 57 7.57 -0.82 7.53
CA TYR A 57 7.28 -0.33 6.18
C TYR A 57 7.90 -1.27 5.16
N HIS A 58 7.11 -1.75 4.19
CA HIS A 58 7.63 -2.60 3.11
C HIS A 58 7.82 -1.84 1.82
N LYS A 59 6.76 -1.21 1.30
CA LYS A 59 6.76 -0.51 0.02
C LYS A 59 5.53 0.37 -0.12
N ALA A 60 5.58 1.39 -0.96
CA ALA A 60 4.41 2.13 -1.40
C ALA A 60 4.25 2.10 -2.92
N TYR A 61 3.02 1.88 -3.36
CA TYR A 61 2.65 1.85 -4.77
C TYR A 61 1.82 3.08 -5.10
N LYS A 62 2.32 3.88 -6.04
CA LYS A 62 1.56 4.98 -6.63
C LYS A 62 0.90 4.53 -7.94
N VAL A 63 -0.41 4.77 -8.04
CA VAL A 63 -1.23 4.56 -9.23
C VAL A 63 -2.12 5.79 -9.37
N ASP A 64 -1.72 6.70 -10.26
CA ASP A 64 -2.39 7.99 -10.47
C ASP A 64 -2.56 8.80 -9.16
N ASP A 65 -3.80 9.09 -8.75
CA ASP A 65 -4.15 9.82 -7.52
C ASP A 65 -4.18 8.93 -6.26
N LEU A 66 -3.91 7.62 -6.39
CA LEU A 66 -3.98 6.64 -5.32
C LEU A 66 -2.59 6.15 -4.90
N LEU A 67 -2.29 6.32 -3.62
CA LEU A 67 -1.12 5.79 -2.94
C LEU A 67 -1.50 4.62 -2.03
N ILE A 68 -0.81 3.50 -2.17
CA ILE A 68 -1.02 2.30 -1.37
C ILE A 68 0.23 1.99 -0.59
N LEU A 69 0.18 2.09 0.74
CA LEU A 69 1.25 1.71 1.64
C LEU A 69 1.08 0.25 2.06
N LEU A 70 2.10 -0.56 1.82
CA LEU A 70 2.22 -1.90 2.39
C LEU A 70 3.03 -1.85 3.69
N VAL A 71 2.40 -2.30 4.76
CA VAL A 71 2.99 -2.30 6.10
C VAL A 71 2.81 -3.66 6.77
N THR A 72 3.57 -3.91 7.84
CA THR A 72 3.22 -4.90 8.85
C THR A 72 2.95 -4.16 10.14
N SER A 73 1.74 -4.28 10.66
CA SER A 73 1.36 -3.68 11.95
C SER A 73 2.09 -4.32 13.12
N GLY A 74 2.57 -3.47 14.03
CA GLY A 74 2.91 -3.89 15.39
C GLY A 74 1.66 -4.26 16.21
N PRO A 75 1.83 -4.92 17.37
CA PRO A 75 0.71 -5.43 18.18
C PRO A 75 -0.24 -4.34 18.69
N GLU A 76 0.27 -3.14 18.97
CA GLU A 76 -0.53 -2.00 19.43
C GLU A 76 -1.11 -1.15 18.28
N MET A 77 -0.81 -1.51 17.03
CA MET A 77 -1.26 -0.79 15.86
C MET A 77 -2.62 -1.32 15.41
N THR A 78 -3.62 -0.43 15.43
CA THR A 78 -4.99 -0.78 15.06
C THR A 78 -5.37 -0.13 13.73
N GLN A 79 -6.39 -0.69 13.06
CA GLN A 79 -6.91 -0.12 11.82
C GLN A 79 -7.33 1.35 11.97
N GLN A 80 -7.87 1.73 13.13
CA GLN A 80 -8.26 3.12 13.41
C GLN A 80 -7.05 4.08 13.44
N LYS A 81 -5.92 3.64 14.00
CA LYS A 81 -4.67 4.42 13.98
C LYS A 81 -4.16 4.58 12.55
N TRP A 82 -4.18 3.50 11.77
CA TRP A 82 -3.82 3.57 10.35
C TRP A 82 -4.73 4.48 9.54
N ILE A 83 -6.03 4.52 9.82
CA ILE A 83 -6.96 5.46 9.15
C ILE A 83 -6.58 6.91 9.48
N LYS A 84 -6.20 7.21 10.73
CA LYS A 84 -5.74 8.55 11.11
C LYS A 84 -4.43 8.92 10.41
N ILE A 85 -3.46 8.01 10.38
CA ILE A 85 -2.17 8.20 9.71
C ILE A 85 -2.37 8.39 8.20
N ALA A 86 -3.22 7.56 7.58
CA ALA A 86 -3.58 7.67 6.17
C ALA A 86 -4.13 9.07 5.89
N ARG A 87 -5.07 9.57 6.70
CA ARG A 87 -5.64 10.92 6.55
C ARG A 87 -4.56 12.01 6.62
N ILE A 88 -3.63 11.93 7.56
CA ILE A 88 -2.53 12.91 7.65
C ILE A 88 -1.63 12.86 6.40
N LEU A 89 -1.34 11.66 5.89
CA LEU A 89 -0.61 11.49 4.64
C LEU A 89 -1.39 12.04 3.44
N GLN A 90 -2.72 11.85 3.40
CA GLN A 90 -3.58 12.41 2.35
C GLN A 90 -3.50 13.93 2.34
N ASP A 91 -3.60 14.56 3.51
CA ASP A 91 -3.58 16.02 3.65
C ASP A 91 -2.20 16.61 3.25
N LYS A 92 -1.11 15.90 3.55
CA LYS A 92 0.26 16.33 3.18
C LYS A 92 0.60 16.12 1.71
N LEU A 93 0.22 14.95 1.16
CA LEU A 93 0.62 14.54 -0.20
C LEU A 93 -0.42 14.91 -1.26
N ASN A 94 -1.59 15.42 -0.85
CA ASN A 94 -2.72 15.76 -1.70
C ASN A 94 -3.15 14.60 -2.63
N MET A 95 -3.15 13.38 -2.08
CA MET A 95 -3.46 12.13 -2.78
C MET A 95 -4.36 11.25 -1.92
N LYS A 96 -5.09 10.31 -2.53
CA LYS A 96 -5.80 9.28 -1.77
C LYS A 96 -4.78 8.28 -1.23
N VAL A 97 -4.85 7.97 0.06
CA VAL A 97 -3.90 7.08 0.72
C VAL A 97 -4.66 5.89 1.30
N ARG A 98 -4.18 4.69 1.01
CA ARG A 98 -4.65 3.45 1.60
C ARG A 98 -3.50 2.68 2.21
N VAL A 99 -3.75 2.14 3.39
CA VAL A 99 -2.77 1.32 4.11
C VAL A 99 -3.28 -0.12 4.11
N LEU A 100 -2.43 -1.04 3.68
CA LEU A 100 -2.70 -2.46 3.58
C LEU A 100 -1.67 -3.22 4.41
N GLU A 101 -2.13 -4.23 5.13
CA GLU A 101 -1.25 -5.24 5.71
C GLU A 101 -0.66 -6.12 4.62
N LYS A 102 0.66 -6.30 4.68
CA LYS A 102 1.41 -7.18 3.79
C LYS A 102 0.86 -8.60 3.91
N THR A 103 0.43 -9.13 2.79
CA THR A 103 -0.10 -10.49 2.71
C THR A 103 0.21 -11.08 1.34
N ASN A 104 0.51 -12.37 1.31
CA ASN A 104 0.71 -13.10 0.05
C ASN A 104 -0.62 -13.49 -0.62
N SER A 105 -1.76 -13.25 0.06
CA SER A 105 -3.07 -13.58 -0.47
C SER A 105 -3.67 -12.41 -1.23
N ILE A 106 -3.89 -12.60 -2.53
CA ILE A 106 -4.60 -11.64 -3.39
C ILE A 106 -6.00 -11.35 -2.84
N LYS A 107 -6.69 -12.34 -2.27
CA LYS A 107 -8.01 -12.17 -1.65
C LYS A 107 -7.97 -11.20 -0.48
N ASN A 108 -7.00 -11.34 0.41
CA ASN A 108 -6.87 -10.46 1.56
C ASN A 108 -6.44 -9.06 1.15
N SER A 109 -5.57 -8.93 0.15
CA SER A 109 -5.21 -7.62 -0.41
C SER A 109 -6.41 -6.93 -1.05
N ALA A 110 -7.21 -7.68 -1.82
CA ALA A 110 -8.44 -7.19 -2.43
C ALA A 110 -9.46 -6.72 -1.38
N VAL A 111 -9.74 -7.52 -0.35
CA VAL A 111 -10.68 -7.14 0.72
C VAL A 111 -10.25 -5.83 1.40
N GLN A 112 -8.96 -5.67 1.69
CA GLN A 112 -8.43 -4.44 2.28
C GLN A 112 -8.49 -3.25 1.32
N LEU A 113 -8.07 -3.45 0.06
CA LEU A 113 -7.99 -2.38 -0.92
C LEU A 113 -9.36 -1.93 -1.44
N LEU A 114 -10.35 -2.82 -1.53
CA LEU A 114 -11.68 -2.49 -2.03
C LEU A 114 -12.64 -2.00 -0.94
N SER A 115 -12.30 -2.18 0.35
CA SER A 115 -13.11 -1.68 1.48
C SER A 115 -13.52 -0.21 1.28
N PRO A 116 -14.75 0.23 1.56
CA PRO A 116 -15.84 -0.51 2.19
C PRO A 116 -16.58 -1.50 1.27
N ALA A 117 -16.29 -1.49 -0.04
CA ALA A 117 -16.93 -2.43 -0.96
C ALA A 117 -16.59 -3.88 -0.61
N ARG A 118 -17.62 -4.72 -0.53
CA ARG A 118 -17.48 -6.14 -0.20
C ARG A 118 -17.06 -6.95 -1.41
N VAL A 119 -15.99 -7.73 -1.25
CA VAL A 119 -15.54 -8.70 -2.24
C VAL A 119 -16.37 -9.98 -2.09
N LEU A 120 -17.11 -10.36 -3.14
CA LEU A 120 -17.91 -11.59 -3.16
C LEU A 120 -17.04 -12.85 -3.26
N GLY A 121 -15.92 -12.73 -3.98
CA GLY A 121 -14.96 -13.82 -4.14
C GLY A 121 -13.81 -13.43 -5.07
N VAL A 122 -12.81 -14.30 -5.12
CA VAL A 122 -11.69 -14.20 -6.06
C VAL A 122 -11.56 -15.55 -6.75
N ASN A 123 -11.65 -15.53 -8.08
CA ASN A 123 -11.49 -16.71 -8.91
C ASN A 123 -10.11 -16.66 -9.57
N THR A 124 -9.49 -17.83 -9.73
CA THR A 124 -8.24 -17.99 -10.49
C THR A 124 -8.59 -18.51 -11.88
N VAL A 125 -8.20 -17.79 -12.91
CA VAL A 125 -8.34 -18.18 -14.31
C VAL A 125 -6.97 -18.62 -14.82
N TRP A 126 -6.90 -19.85 -15.31
CA TRP A 126 -5.71 -20.41 -15.94
C TRP A 126 -5.86 -20.28 -17.44
N MET A 127 -4.93 -19.57 -18.07
CA MET A 127 -4.92 -19.35 -19.50
C MET A 127 -4.24 -20.53 -20.22
N PRO A 128 -4.55 -20.78 -21.50
CA PRO A 128 -3.92 -21.87 -22.27
C PRO A 128 -2.40 -21.76 -22.40
N ASP A 129 -1.85 -20.54 -22.24
CA ASP A 129 -0.41 -20.27 -22.23
C ASP A 129 0.26 -20.58 -20.87
N GLY A 130 -0.51 -21.07 -19.88
CA GLY A 130 -0.05 -21.35 -18.53
C GLY A 130 -0.03 -20.13 -17.60
N SER A 131 -0.37 -18.94 -18.09
CA SER A 131 -0.46 -17.74 -17.25
C SER A 131 -1.68 -17.77 -16.33
N VAL A 132 -1.58 -17.06 -15.21
CA VAL A 132 -2.64 -16.96 -14.20
C VAL A 132 -3.19 -15.55 -14.18
N GLN A 133 -4.52 -15.43 -14.18
CA GLN A 133 -5.23 -14.18 -13.96
C GLN A 133 -6.21 -14.32 -12.80
N TYR A 134 -6.22 -13.36 -11.88
CA TYR A 134 -7.22 -13.30 -10.81
C TYR A 134 -8.41 -12.45 -11.21
N VAL A 135 -9.63 -12.96 -10.98
CA VAL A 135 -10.88 -12.24 -11.20
C VAL A 135 -11.57 -12.03 -9.86
N ILE A 136 -11.61 -10.77 -9.42
CA ILE A 136 -12.26 -10.32 -8.19
C ILE A 136 -13.70 -9.99 -8.52
N ARG A 137 -14.65 -10.62 -7.82
CA ARG A 137 -16.09 -10.40 -8.03
C ARG A 137 -16.63 -9.41 -7.00
N VAL A 138 -17.31 -8.38 -7.48
CA VAL A 138 -17.94 -7.33 -6.67
C VAL A 138 -19.38 -7.19 -7.16
N SER A 139 -20.35 -7.05 -6.25
CA SER A 139 -21.74 -6.88 -6.70
C SER A 139 -21.96 -5.50 -7.32
N ARG A 140 -22.98 -5.37 -8.17
CA ARG A 140 -23.37 -4.11 -8.81
C ARG A 140 -23.74 -3.02 -7.81
N SER A 141 -24.30 -3.38 -6.66
CA SER A 141 -24.58 -2.44 -5.57
C SER A 141 -23.30 -1.89 -4.92
N GLU A 142 -22.28 -2.73 -4.78
CA GLU A 142 -21.01 -2.37 -4.13
C GLU A 142 -20.07 -1.58 -5.07
N ARG A 143 -20.32 -1.58 -6.38
CA ARG A 143 -19.51 -0.81 -7.36
C ARG A 143 -19.36 0.66 -6.98
N ARG A 144 -20.42 1.29 -6.46
CA ARG A 144 -20.41 2.70 -6.06
C ARG A 144 -19.61 2.96 -4.77
N LEU A 145 -19.32 1.92 -4.01
CA LEU A 145 -18.57 1.97 -2.76
C LEU A 145 -17.07 1.75 -2.96
N LEU A 146 -16.63 1.50 -4.21
CA LEU A 146 -15.22 1.37 -4.52
C LEU A 146 -14.48 2.67 -4.21
N PRO A 147 -13.30 2.62 -3.59
CA PRO A 147 -12.56 3.81 -3.17
C PRO A 147 -11.90 4.57 -4.33
N ALA A 148 -11.74 3.92 -5.48
CA ALA A 148 -11.22 4.48 -6.71
C ALA A 148 -11.81 3.73 -7.91
N GLU A 149 -11.49 4.17 -9.12
CA GLU A 149 -11.91 3.48 -10.33
C GLU A 149 -11.36 2.05 -10.38
N ALA A 150 -12.17 1.11 -10.89
CA ALA A 150 -11.82 -0.30 -10.91
C ALA A 150 -10.47 -0.56 -11.62
N GLN A 151 -10.18 0.17 -12.69
CA GLN A 151 -8.92 0.05 -13.44
C GLN A 151 -7.68 0.44 -12.61
N LEU A 152 -7.80 1.46 -11.75
CA LEU A 152 -6.73 1.87 -10.84
C LEU A 152 -6.50 0.80 -9.77
N LEU A 153 -7.58 0.25 -9.22
CA LEU A 153 -7.52 -0.82 -8.21
C LEU A 153 -6.95 -2.13 -8.77
N GLU A 154 -7.31 -2.48 -10.01
CA GLU A 154 -6.72 -3.60 -10.75
C GLU A 154 -5.21 -3.40 -10.93
N SER A 155 -4.81 -2.23 -11.45
CA SER A 155 -3.40 -1.89 -11.67
C SER A 155 -2.59 -1.94 -10.38
N ALA A 156 -3.16 -1.44 -9.29
CA ALA A 156 -2.56 -1.53 -7.96
C ALA A 156 -2.33 -2.98 -7.51
N LEU A 157 -3.35 -3.83 -7.58
CA LEU A 157 -3.23 -5.23 -7.16
C LEU A 157 -2.26 -6.02 -8.05
N THR A 158 -2.24 -5.71 -9.35
CA THR A 158 -1.25 -6.28 -10.28
C THR A 158 0.17 -5.85 -9.94
N LYS A 159 0.41 -4.58 -9.58
CA LYS A 159 1.73 -4.14 -9.11
C LYS A 159 2.15 -4.81 -7.80
N ILE A 160 1.21 -5.02 -6.87
CA ILE A 160 1.50 -5.62 -5.56
C ILE A 160 1.83 -7.12 -5.68
N HIS A 161 1.11 -7.86 -6.53
CA HIS A 161 1.22 -9.33 -6.63
C HIS A 161 1.94 -9.81 -7.90
N SER A 162 2.41 -8.88 -8.74
CA SER A 162 3.04 -9.17 -10.05
C SER A 162 2.23 -10.13 -10.93
N THR A 163 0.90 -10.15 -10.76
CA THR A 163 -0.02 -11.06 -11.46
C THR A 163 -1.19 -10.24 -12.02
N PRO A 164 -1.67 -10.52 -13.26
CA PRO A 164 -2.83 -9.84 -13.82
C PRO A 164 -4.09 -10.00 -12.94
N VAL A 165 -4.76 -8.89 -12.65
CA VAL A 165 -6.00 -8.85 -11.84
C VAL A 165 -7.08 -8.11 -12.61
N ARG A 166 -8.31 -8.63 -12.55
CA ARG A 166 -9.52 -7.96 -13.07
C ARG A 166 -10.62 -7.91 -12.03
N ILE A 167 -11.34 -6.81 -11.95
CA ILE A 167 -12.51 -6.62 -11.11
C ILE A 167 -13.75 -6.73 -11.99
N ARG A 168 -14.55 -7.77 -11.75
CA ARG A 168 -15.81 -8.01 -12.43
C ARG A 168 -16.96 -7.57 -11.53
N VAL A 169 -17.78 -6.66 -12.06
CA VAL A 169 -19.01 -6.23 -11.39
C VAL A 169 -20.17 -7.09 -11.88
N GLU A 170 -20.86 -7.76 -10.95
CA GLU A 170 -21.99 -8.66 -11.21
C GLU A 170 -23.30 -8.10 -10.63
#